data_AF-A0A661JKM9-F1
#
_entry.id   AF-A0A661JKM9-F1
#
_cell.length_a   1.000
_cell.length_b   1.000
_cell.length_c   1.000
_cell.angle_alpha   90.00
_cell.angle_beta   90.00
_cell.angle_gamma   90.00
#
_symmetry.space_group_name_H-M   'P 1'
#
loop_
_entity.id
_entity.type
_entity.pdbx_description
1 polymer ?
#
loop_
_entity_poly.entity_id
_entity_poly.type
_entity_poly.pdbx_seq_one_letter_code
_entity_poly.pdbx_strand_id
1 'polypeptide(L)'
;MPIYEYLCRDCGRKSTHLVLRPEGFEPTCRHCGGRNMKRLISRVAFLRSEEERLERLADPDRWGDLDERDPRSFAKWMKVVGKELGEDVSDEVDQIVEEA
;
A
#
# COMPACT_ATOMS: atom_id res chain seq x y z
N MET A 1 15.69 5.26 17.52
CA MET A 1 16.30 3.93 17.29
C MET A 1 15.83 3.39 15.94
N PRO A 2 16.68 3.37 14.90
CA PRO A 2 16.28 2.88 13.59
C PRO A 2 16.08 1.36 13.64
N ILE A 3 14.84 0.92 13.48
CA ILE A 3 14.51 -0.47 13.24
C ILE A 3 14.33 -0.62 11.74
N TYR A 4 15.07 -1.53 11.13
CA TYR A 4 14.98 -1.83 9.71
C TYR A 4 14.47 -3.24 9.48
N GLU A 5 13.58 -3.39 8.51
CA GLU A 5 13.08 -4.67 8.08
C GLU A 5 13.78 -5.10 6.79
N TYR A 6 14.07 -6.39 6.66
CA TYR A 6 14.69 -6.98 5.49
C TYR A 6 13.99 -8.29 5.11
N LEU A 7 13.81 -8.52 3.82
CA LEU A 7 13.35 -9.78 3.25
C LEU A 7 14.56 -10.60 2.81
N CYS A 8 14.68 -11.83 3.32
CA CYS A 8 15.66 -12.78 2.82
C CYS A 8 15.21 -13.34 1.47
N ARG A 9 16.04 -13.23 0.45
CA ARG A 9 15.75 -13.79 -0.88
C ARG A 9 16.01 -15.29 -0.97
N ASP A 10 16.73 -15.87 0.00
CA ASP A 10 17.04 -17.31 0.02
C ASP A 10 15.92 -18.13 0.67
N CYS A 11 15.34 -17.66 1.79
CA CYS A 11 14.28 -18.38 2.52
C CYS A 11 12.92 -17.67 2.52
N GLY A 12 12.81 -16.48 1.94
CA GLY A 12 11.56 -15.70 1.86
C GLY A 12 11.07 -15.09 3.18
N ARG A 13 11.80 -15.28 4.30
CA ARG A 13 11.38 -14.77 5.62
C ARG A 13 11.86 -13.35 5.87
N LYS A 14 11.08 -12.58 6.63
CA LYS A 14 11.43 -11.24 7.10
C LYS A 14 12.33 -11.31 8.34
N SER A 15 13.29 -10.40 8.43
CA SER A 15 14.15 -10.18 9.58
C SER A 15 14.17 -8.70 9.95
N THR A 16 14.05 -8.44 11.25
CA THR A 16 14.03 -7.08 11.80
C THR A 16 15.34 -6.82 12.52
N HIS A 17 16.03 -5.72 12.21
CA HIS A 17 17.32 -5.37 12.79
C HIS A 17 17.25 -4.01 13.45
N LEU A 18 17.68 -3.95 14.71
CA LEU A 18 17.97 -2.69 15.37
C LEU A 18 19.38 -2.25 14.95
N VAL A 19 19.49 -1.15 14.21
CA VAL A 19 20.76 -0.67 13.68
C VAL A 19 21.09 0.66 14.32
N LEU A 20 22.08 0.65 15.23
CA LEU A 20 22.51 1.85 15.96
C LEU A 20 23.42 2.75 15.11
N ARG A 21 24.23 2.15 14.24
CA ARG A 21 25.13 2.82 13.28
C ARG A 21 24.97 2.15 11.92
N PRO A 22 24.46 2.85 10.90
CA PRO A 22 24.22 2.24 9.58
C PRO A 22 25.51 1.99 8.79
N GLU A 23 26.60 2.68 9.12
CA GLU A 23 27.88 2.52 8.43
C GLU A 23 28.43 1.10 8.63
N GLY A 24 28.63 0.36 7.53
CA GLY A 24 29.17 -1.00 7.56
C GLY A 24 28.22 -2.07 8.08
N PHE A 25 26.92 -1.76 8.26
CA PHE A 25 25.94 -2.76 8.69
C PHE A 25 25.59 -3.72 7.54
N GLU A 26 25.96 -4.99 7.70
CA GLU A 26 25.57 -6.06 6.79
C GLU A 26 24.43 -6.91 7.38
N PRO A 27 23.21 -6.87 6.80
CA PRO A 27 22.09 -7.67 7.30
C PRO A 27 22.29 -9.16 7.00
N THR A 28 22.08 -10.01 8.00
CA THR A 28 22.02 -11.47 7.87
C THR A 28 20.63 -11.98 8.25
N CYS A 29 20.13 -12.98 7.53
CA CYS A 29 18.84 -13.57 7.84
C CYS A 29 18.87 -14.25 9.22
N ARG A 30 17.96 -13.88 10.12
CA ARG A 30 17.83 -14.50 11.45
C ARG A 30 17.30 -15.95 11.41
N HIS A 31 16.85 -16.42 10.25
CA HIS A 31 16.24 -17.75 10.08
C HIS A 31 17.18 -18.74 9.41
N CYS A 32 17.87 -18.36 8.33
CA CYS A 32 18.75 -19.25 7.57
C CYS A 32 20.22 -18.81 7.51
N GLY A 33 20.58 -17.65 8.08
CA GLY A 33 21.94 -17.10 8.02
C GLY A 33 22.35 -16.53 6.65
N GLY A 34 21.48 -16.58 5.64
CA GLY A 34 21.73 -16.03 4.31
C GLY A 34 22.05 -14.53 4.34
N ARG A 35 22.93 -14.11 3.43
CA ARG A 35 23.35 -12.70 3.27
C ARG A 35 22.60 -11.97 2.14
N ASN A 36 21.80 -12.70 1.37
CA ASN A 36 21.02 -12.14 0.27
C ASN A 36 19.72 -11.47 0.80
N MET A 37 19.89 -10.25 1.31
CA MET A 37 18.83 -9.51 2.00
C MET A 37 18.39 -8.29 1.20
N LYS A 38 17.07 -8.08 1.07
CA LYS A 38 16.47 -6.88 0.48
C LYS A 38 15.85 -6.03 1.58
N ARG A 39 16.28 -4.78 1.74
CA ARG A 39 15.65 -3.84 2.68
C ARG A 39 14.19 -3.61 2.30
N LEU A 40 13.30 -3.69 3.29
CA LEU A 40 11.90 -3.33 3.17
C LEU A 40 11.69 -1.92 3.72
N ILE A 41 10.84 -1.16 3.05
CA ILE A 41 10.36 0.14 3.51
C ILE A 41 8.90 -0.07 3.89
N SER A 42 8.56 0.26 5.14
CA SER A 42 7.19 0.15 5.63
C SER A 42 6.26 1.05 4.81
N ARG A 43 5.01 0.60 4.61
CA ARG A 43 3.98 1.45 4.03
C ARG A 43 3.73 2.62 4.99
N VAL A 44 3.75 3.84 4.47
CA VAL A 44 3.39 5.04 5.22
C VAL A 44 2.00 5.49 4.79
N ALA A 45 1.20 5.95 5.76
CA ALA A 45 -0.05 6.64 5.50
C ALA A 45 0.19 8.14 5.69
N PHE A 46 -0.22 8.93 4.70
CA PHE A 46 -0.18 10.39 4.79
C PHE A 46 -1.55 10.88 5.26
N LEU A 47 -1.59 11.69 6.31
CA LEU A 47 -2.80 12.39 6.72
C LEU A 47 -2.99 13.58 5.75
N ARG A 48 -4.13 13.63 5.09
CA ARG A 48 -4.51 14.72 4.18
C ARG A 48 -5.56 15.61 4.82
N SER A 49 -5.51 16.90 4.49
CA SER A 49 -6.58 17.84 4.82
C SER A 49 -7.86 17.48 4.06
N GLU A 50 -8.99 18.02 4.50
CA GLU A 50 -10.26 17.86 3.80
C GLU A 50 -10.23 18.50 2.40
N GLU A 51 -9.58 19.67 2.30
CA GLU A 51 -9.40 20.40 1.04
C GLU A 51 -8.59 19.58 0.02
N GLU A 52 -7.48 18.96 0.43
CA GLU A 52 -6.70 18.06 -0.44
C GLU A 52 -7.48 16.81 -0.87
N ARG A 53 -8.42 16.32 -0.05
CA ARG A 53 -9.28 15.18 -0.44
C ARG A 53 -10.29 15.61 -1.49
N LEU A 54 -10.91 16.79 -1.32
CA LEU A 54 -11.87 17.37 -2.26
C LEU A 54 -11.22 17.70 -3.61
N GLU A 55 -10.04 18.30 -3.62
CA GLU A 55 -9.27 18.57 -4.84
C GLU A 55 -9.01 17.30 -5.64
N ARG A 56 -8.70 16.19 -4.96
CA ARG A 56 -8.45 14.89 -5.60
C ARG A 56 -9.71 14.21 -6.10
N LEU A 57 -10.84 14.42 -5.42
CA LEU A 57 -12.13 13.98 -5.94
C LEU A 57 -12.45 14.72 -7.23
N ALA A 58 -12.14 16.01 -7.31
CA ALA A 58 -12.40 16.84 -8.49
C ALA A 58 -11.38 16.68 -9.64
N ASP A 59 -10.31 15.90 -9.44
CA ASP A 59 -9.21 15.74 -10.40
C ASP A 59 -9.58 14.73 -11.51
N PRO A 60 -9.86 15.19 -12.75
CA PRO A 60 -10.33 14.35 -13.84
C PRO A 60 -9.28 13.33 -14.30
N ASP A 61 -7.99 13.59 -14.07
CA ASP A 61 -6.92 12.66 -14.42
C ASP A 61 -6.94 11.41 -13.51
N ARG A 62 -7.59 11.49 -12.33
CA ARG A 62 -7.77 10.32 -11.44
C ARG A 62 -8.95 9.45 -11.81
N TRP A 63 -9.90 9.99 -12.56
CA TRP A 63 -11.05 9.26 -13.08
C TRP A 63 -10.71 8.55 -14.40
N GLY A 64 -9.46 8.64 -14.86
CA GLY A 64 -8.98 8.06 -16.11
C GLY A 64 -9.42 6.60 -16.32
N ASP A 65 -9.96 6.36 -17.52
CA ASP A 65 -10.57 5.12 -18.01
C ASP A 65 -11.83 4.65 -17.25
N LEU A 66 -12.60 5.56 -16.65
CA LEU A 66 -13.97 5.25 -16.22
C LEU A 66 -14.81 4.86 -17.45
N ASP A 67 -14.99 3.56 -17.66
CA ASP A 67 -15.94 3.04 -18.64
C ASP A 67 -17.25 2.78 -17.90
N GLU A 68 -18.22 3.67 -18.10
CA GLU A 68 -19.56 3.59 -17.50
C GLU A 68 -20.28 2.26 -17.83
N ARG A 69 -19.81 1.52 -18.82
CA ARG A 69 -20.36 0.23 -19.25
C ARG A 69 -19.65 -0.98 -18.63
N ASP A 70 -18.55 -0.77 -17.91
CA ASP A 70 -17.82 -1.83 -17.20
C ASP A 70 -18.05 -1.73 -15.67
N PRO A 71 -18.79 -2.69 -15.08
CA PRO A 71 -19.02 -2.76 -13.63
C PRO A 71 -17.72 -2.71 -12.81
N ARG A 72 -16.62 -3.24 -13.33
CA ARG A 72 -15.32 -3.24 -12.62
C ARG A 72 -14.67 -1.87 -12.61
N SER A 73 -14.84 -1.09 -13.68
CA SER A 73 -14.35 0.28 -13.76
C SER A 73 -15.12 1.18 -12.79
N PHE A 74 -16.46 1.02 -12.74
CA PHE A 74 -17.31 1.72 -11.78
C PHE A 74 -16.97 1.36 -10.32
N ALA A 75 -16.74 0.08 -10.03
CA ALA A 75 -16.34 -0.37 -8.70
C ALA A 75 -15.00 0.21 -8.24
N LYS A 76 -14.01 0.26 -9.13
CA LYS A 76 -12.72 0.87 -8.85
C LYS A 76 -12.87 2.36 -8.51
N TRP A 77 -13.76 3.06 -9.21
CA TRP A 77 -14.08 4.47 -8.92
C TRP A 77 -14.79 4.65 -7.58
N MET A 78 -15.83 3.85 -7.28
CA MET A 78 -16.52 3.91 -5.98
C MET A 78 -15.58 3.68 -4.80
N LYS A 79 -14.64 2.72 -4.91
CA LYS A 79 -13.61 2.48 -3.89
C LYS A 79 -12.67 3.67 -3.69
N VAL A 80 -12.33 4.39 -4.77
CA VAL A 80 -11.51 5.61 -4.68
C VAL A 80 -12.30 6.73 -4.00
N VAL A 81 -13.57 6.91 -4.36
CA VAL A 81 -14.45 7.94 -3.79
C VAL A 81 -14.69 7.71 -2.31
N GLY A 82 -15.10 6.50 -1.90
CA GLY A 82 -15.34 6.19 -0.49
C GLY A 82 -14.08 6.38 0.36
N LYS A 83 -12.91 6.00 -0.16
CA LYS A 83 -11.62 6.22 0.52
C LYS A 83 -11.30 7.70 0.76
N GLU A 84 -11.61 8.58 -0.18
CA GLU A 84 -11.38 10.03 0.00
C GLU A 84 -12.48 10.66 0.90
N LEU A 85 -13.70 10.10 0.93
CA LEU A 85 -14.75 10.49 1.90
C LEU A 85 -14.55 9.89 3.31
N GLY A 86 -13.64 8.94 3.46
CA GLY A 86 -13.37 8.27 4.73
C GLY A 86 -14.36 7.16 5.09
N GLU A 87 -15.16 6.73 4.12
CA GLU A 87 -16.12 5.63 4.24
C GLU A 87 -15.51 4.36 3.63
N ASP A 88 -15.49 3.26 4.39
CA ASP A 88 -15.02 1.97 3.87
C ASP A 88 -16.15 1.26 3.14
N VAL A 89 -16.42 1.70 1.92
CA VAL A 89 -17.44 1.13 1.01
C VAL A 89 -16.92 -0.09 0.24
N SER A 90 -15.74 -0.60 0.61
CA SER A 90 -15.04 -1.66 -0.14
C SER A 90 -15.86 -2.94 -0.27
N ASP A 91 -16.47 -3.37 0.83
CA ASP A 91 -17.22 -4.64 0.92
C ASP A 91 -18.57 -4.55 0.18
N GLU A 92 -19.26 -3.41 0.27
CA GLU A 92 -20.52 -3.16 -0.44
C GLU A 92 -20.33 -3.13 -1.95
N VAL A 93 -19.23 -2.51 -2.41
CA VAL A 93 -18.87 -2.45 -3.82
C VAL A 93 -18.53 -3.84 -4.37
N ASP A 94 -17.77 -4.63 -3.62
CA ASP A 94 -17.40 -5.98 -4.05
C ASP A 94 -18.60 -6.90 -4.20
N GLN A 95 -19.59 -6.79 -3.30
CA GLN A 95 -20.84 -7.53 -3.40
C GLN A 95 -21.63 -7.16 -4.68
N ILE A 96 -21.76 -5.86 -4.99
CA ILE A 96 -22.47 -5.39 -6.18
C ILE A 96 -21.80 -5.88 -7.48
N VAL A 97 -20.47 -5.98 -7.49
CA VAL A 97 -19.71 -6.50 -8.65
C VAL A 97 -19.88 -8.00 -8.83
N GLU A 98 -19.99 -8.77 -7.74
CA GLU A 98 -20.23 -10.21 -7.80
C GLU A 98 -21.66 -10.57 -8.24
N GLU A 99 -22.63 -9.67 -7.99
CA GLU A 99 -24.03 -9.84 -8.37
C GLU A 99 -24.33 -9.39 -9.83
N ALA A 100 -23.42 -8.68 -10.50
CA ALA A 100 -23.56 -8.13 -11.86
C ALA A 100 -22.93 -9.01 -12.96
#